data_AF-A0A7C7DXF0-F1
#
_entry.id   AF-A0A7C7DXF0-F1
#
_cell.length_a   1.000
_cell.length_b   1.000
_cell.length_c   1.000
_cell.angle_alpha   90.00
_cell.angle_beta   90.00
_cell.angle_gamma   90.00
#
_symmetry.space_group_name_H-M   'P 1'
#
loop_
_entity.id
_entity.type
_entity.pdbx_description
1 polymer ?
#
loop_
_entity_poly.entity_id
_entity_poly.type
_entity_poly.pdbx_seq_one_letter_code
_entity_poly.pdbx_strand_id
1 'polypeptide(L)'
;MAKEPELVRASEIGLWAYCQRAWWLARVQGAPHQNPQQLAHGIEMHAAHGARLTQAQWLQRVGAGLLLVALLALLALLVLPRL
;
A
#
# COMPACT_ATOMS: atom_id res chain seq x y z
N MET A 1 -28.88 18.46 11.16
CA MET A 1 -28.31 17.22 10.59
C MET A 1 -26.86 17.15 11.06
N ALA A 2 -26.49 16.15 11.86
CA ALA A 2 -25.11 16.00 12.32
C ALA A 2 -24.23 15.64 11.11
N LYS A 3 -23.14 16.39 10.88
CA LYS A 3 -22.17 16.12 9.81
C LYS A 3 -21.46 14.81 10.14
N GLU A 4 -21.47 13.84 9.22
CA GLU A 4 -20.66 12.63 9.39
C GLU A 4 -19.19 13.01 9.52
N PRO A 5 -18.42 12.33 10.40
CA PRO A 5 -17.02 12.64 10.60
C PRO A 5 -16.25 12.43 9.29
N GLU A 6 -15.51 13.45 8.87
CA GLU A 6 -14.66 13.38 7.69
C GLU A 6 -13.56 12.31 7.89
N LEU A 7 -13.43 11.38 6.94
CA LEU A 7 -12.41 10.36 6.99
C LEU A 7 -11.02 10.97 6.81
N VAL A 8 -10.09 10.67 7.71
CA VAL A 8 -8.70 11.11 7.62
C VAL A 8 -7.91 10.11 6.78
N ARG A 9 -7.28 10.58 5.70
CA ARG A 9 -6.43 9.74 4.85
C ARG A 9 -5.08 9.46 5.50
N ALA A 10 -4.47 8.32 5.18
CA ALA A 10 -3.12 7.99 5.65
C ALA A 10 -2.07 9.07 5.30
N SER A 11 -2.21 9.71 4.14
CA SER A 11 -1.34 10.83 3.74
C SER A 11 -1.52 12.08 4.61
N GLU A 12 -2.71 12.31 5.17
CA GLU A 12 -2.96 13.40 6.12
C GLU A 12 -2.33 13.11 7.47
N ILE A 13 -2.40 11.85 7.93
CA ILE A 13 -1.70 11.41 9.15
C ILE A 13 -0.20 11.62 8.98
N GLY A 14 0.36 11.22 7.83
CA GLY A 14 1.76 11.44 7.50
C GLY A 14 2.15 12.92 7.50
N LEU A 15 1.32 13.79 6.89
CA LEU A 15 1.55 15.23 6.88
C LEU A 15 1.49 15.83 8.29
N TRP A 16 0.55 15.40 9.12
CA TRP A 16 0.42 15.86 10.51
C TRP A 16 1.61 15.41 11.36
N ALA A 17 2.01 14.14 11.23
CA ALA A 17 3.15 13.57 11.94
C ALA A 17 4.48 14.24 11.54
N TYR A 18 4.62 14.65 10.28
CA TYR A 18 5.75 15.44 9.81
C TYR A 18 5.71 16.88 10.34
N CYS A 19 4.58 17.57 10.15
CA CYS A 19 4.39 18.94 10.63
C CYS A 19 2.90 19.27 10.78
N GLN A 20 2.46 19.39 12.03
CA GLN A 20 1.08 19.73 12.38
C GLN A 20 0.63 21.07 11.77
N ARG A 21 1.53 22.06 11.71
CA ARG A 21 1.21 23.36 11.08
C ARG A 21 1.04 23.24 9.57
N ALA A 22 1.85 22.42 8.89
CA ALA A 22 1.69 22.16 7.47
C ALA A 22 0.35 21.44 7.20
N TRP A 23 -0.02 20.47 8.03
CA TRP A 23 -1.33 19.84 7.97
C TRP A 23 -2.48 20.84 8.18
N TRP A 24 -2.40 21.69 9.21
CA TRP A 24 -3.44 22.69 9.48
C TRP A 24 -3.60 23.69 8.32
N LEU A 25 -2.47 24.17 7.77
CA LEU A 25 -2.48 25.03 6.60
C LEU A 25 -3.14 24.34 5.40
N ALA A 26 -2.76 23.10 5.10
CA ALA A 26 -3.29 22.38 3.93
C ALA A 26 -4.76 21.94 4.09
N ARG A 27 -5.17 21.50 5.30
CA ARG A 27 -6.46 20.83 5.52
C ARG A 27 -7.51 21.71 6.16
N VAL A 28 -7.13 22.65 7.03
CA VAL A 28 -8.06 23.57 7.68
C VAL A 28 -8.13 24.89 6.90
N GLN A 29 -6.98 25.46 6.53
CA GLN A 29 -6.95 26.74 5.81
C GLN A 29 -7.03 26.60 4.28
N GLY A 30 -6.86 25.39 3.73
CA GLY A 30 -6.83 25.18 2.29
C GLY A 30 -5.68 25.90 1.58
N ALA A 31 -4.58 26.16 2.29
CA ALA A 31 -3.44 26.90 1.76
C ALA A 31 -2.77 26.11 0.62
N PRO A 32 -2.48 26.76 -0.52
CA PRO A 32 -1.84 26.09 -1.65
C PRO A 32 -0.42 25.68 -1.29
N HIS A 33 0.02 24.53 -1.82
CA HIS A 33 1.41 24.10 -1.69
C HIS A 33 2.31 25.08 -2.44
N GLN A 34 3.47 25.43 -1.86
CA GLN A 34 4.42 26.37 -2.46
C GLN A 34 4.93 25.89 -3.83
N ASN A 35 5.01 24.57 -4.03
CA ASN A 35 5.38 23.96 -5.29
C ASN A 35 4.36 22.86 -5.69
N PRO A 36 3.27 23.20 -6.40
CA PRO A 36 2.21 22.24 -6.72
C PRO A 36 2.68 21.12 -7.66
N GLN A 37 3.69 21.38 -8.50
CA GLN A 37 4.25 20.37 -9.39
C GLN A 37 5.00 19.28 -8.62
N GLN A 38 5.78 19.67 -7.60
CA GLN A 38 6.45 18.69 -6.75
C GLN A 38 5.45 17.82 -5.97
N LEU A 39 4.35 18.42 -5.50
CA LEU A 39 3.27 17.67 -4.84
C LEU A 39 2.61 16.66 -5.80
N ALA A 40 2.27 17.10 -7.02
CA ALA A 40 1.68 16.23 -8.04
C ALA A 40 2.61 15.05 -8.40
N HIS A 41 3.90 15.34 -8.59
CA HIS A 41 4.91 14.31 -8.85
C HIS A 41 5.00 13.29 -7.70
N GLY A 42 4.98 13.75 -6.45
CA GLY A 42 4.95 12.86 -5.28
C GLY A 42 3.72 11.95 -5.24
N ILE A 43 2.55 12.48 -5.60
CA ILE A 43 1.30 11.70 -5.67
C ILE A 43 1.40 10.61 -6.74
N GLU A 44 1.88 10.95 -7.94
CA GLU A 44 2.08 9.99 -9.03
C GLU A 44 3.06 8.88 -8.65
N MET A 45 4.19 9.25 -8.04
CA MET A 45 5.21 8.31 -7.58
C MET A 45 4.66 7.35 -6.52
N HIS A 46 3.89 7.85 -5.55
CA HIS A 46 3.25 6.99 -4.54
C HIS A 46 2.20 6.06 -5.15
N ALA A 47 1.40 6.53 -6.12
CA ALA A 47 0.42 5.70 -6.81
C ALA A 47 1.12 4.56 -7.61
N ALA A 48 2.17 4.90 -8.35
CA ALA A 48 2.96 3.92 -9.10
C ALA A 48 3.64 2.89 -8.17
N HIS A 49 4.18 3.34 -7.03
CA HIS A 49 4.75 2.43 -6.03
C HIS A 49 3.68 1.50 -5.45
N GLY A 50 2.50 2.02 -5.13
CA GLY A 50 1.36 1.21 -4.65
C GLY A 50 0.98 0.12 -5.64
N ALA A 51 0.89 0.43 -6.93
CA ALA A 51 0.59 -0.55 -7.97
C ALA A 51 1.67 -1.65 -8.10
N ARG A 52 2.95 -1.30 -7.94
CA ARG A 52 4.03 -2.29 -7.94
C ARG A 52 3.97 -3.19 -6.71
N LEU A 53 3.64 -2.63 -5.54
CA LEU A 53 3.51 -3.39 -4.31
C LEU A 53 2.37 -4.41 -4.39
N THR A 54 1.21 -4.03 -4.92
CA THR A 54 0.07 -4.96 -5.09
C THR A 54 0.42 -6.09 -6.06
N GLN A 55 1.11 -5.78 -7.17
CA GLN A 55 1.62 -6.79 -8.10
C GLN A 55 2.61 -7.75 -7.42
N ALA A 56 3.57 -7.21 -6.66
CA ALA A 56 4.54 -8.02 -5.93
C ALA A 56 3.88 -8.94 -4.90
N GLN A 57 2.91 -8.45 -4.13
CA GLN A 57 2.15 -9.26 -3.18
C GLN A 57 1.31 -10.35 -3.86
N TRP A 58 0.78 -10.08 -5.05
CA TRP A 58 0.08 -11.09 -5.84
C TRP A 58 1.05 -12.18 -6.31
N LEU A 59 2.19 -11.80 -6.90
CA LEU A 59 3.23 -12.74 -7.34
C LEU A 59 3.77 -13.60 -6.19
N GLN A 60 3.98 -13.01 -5.01
CA GLN A 60 4.41 -13.74 -3.82
C GLN A 60 3.38 -14.80 -3.39
N ARG A 61 2.08 -14.48 -3.40
CA ARG A 61 1.02 -15.43 -3.09
C ARG A 61 0.96 -16.58 -4.10
N VAL A 62 1.08 -16.28 -5.40
CA VAL A 62 1.13 -17.31 -6.44
C VAL A 62 2.36 -18.20 -6.27
N GLY A 63 3.53 -17.61 -6.06
CA GLY A 63 4.78 -18.35 -5.83
C GLY A 63 4.71 -19.26 -4.60
N ALA A 64 4.16 -18.77 -3.49
CA ALA A 64 3.95 -19.59 -2.30
C ALA A 64 2.99 -20.77 -2.56
N GLY A 65 1.91 -20.54 -3.33
CA GLY A 65 0.99 -21.61 -3.74
C GLY A 65 1.66 -22.67 -4.61
N LEU A 66 2.44 -22.25 -5.61
CA LEU A 66 3.20 -23.18 -6.46
C LEU A 66 4.24 -23.99 -5.66
N LEU A 67 4.94 -23.33 -4.73
CA LEU A 67 5.89 -24.01 -3.84
C LEU A 67 5.20 -25.06 -2.97
N LEU A 68 4.04 -24.74 -2.41
CA LEU A 68 3.25 -25.70 -1.61
C LEU A 68 2.86 -26.93 -2.45
N VAL A 69 2.35 -26.72 -3.68
CA VAL A 69 2.00 -27.82 -4.59
C VAL A 69 3.21 -28.69 -4.90
N ALA A 70 4.37 -28.09 -5.19
CA ALA A 70 5.61 -28.82 -5.46
C ALA A 70 6.06 -29.66 -4.26
N LEU A 71 5.97 -29.12 -3.03
CA LEU A 71 6.30 -29.85 -1.81
C LEU A 71 5.35 -31.03 -1.55
N LEU A 72 4.05 -30.84 -1.79
CA LEU A 72 3.06 -31.92 -1.66
C LEU A 72 3.29 -33.04 -2.69
N ALA A 73 3.59 -32.67 -3.95
CA ALA A 73 3.91 -33.64 -5.00
C ALA A 73 5.19 -34.43 -4.66
N LEU A 74 6.23 -33.75 -4.17
CA LEU A 74 7.45 -34.39 -3.69
C LEU A 74 7.17 -35.35 -2.53
N LEU A 75 6.37 -34.93 -1.54
CA LEU A 75 5.97 -35.78 -0.42
C LEU A 75 5.23 -37.03 -0.91
N ALA A 76 4.26 -36.87 -1.82
CA ALA A 76 3.53 -37.99 -2.40
C ALA A 76 4.47 -38.96 -3.12
N LEU A 77 5.40 -38.45 -3.94
CA LEU A 77 6.42 -39.25 -4.61
C LEU A 77 7.38 -39.97 -3.68
N LEU A 78 7.63 -39.47 -2.47
CA LEU A 78 8.52 -40.11 -1.50
C LEU A 78 7.82 -41.16 -0.64
N VAL A 79 6.51 -41.00 -0.40
CA VAL A 79 5.72 -41.85 0.50
C VAL A 79 4.98 -42.95 -0.26
N LEU A 80 4.35 -42.66 -1.40
CA LEU A 80 3.61 -43.66 -2.18
C LEU A 80 4.46 -44.84 -2.72
N PRO A 81 5.70 -44.69 -3.21
CA PRO A 81 6.45 -45.84 -3.73
C PRO A 81 6.96 -46.79 -2.64
N ARG A 82 6.67 -46.51 -1.37
CA ARG A 82 7.03 -47.35 -0.22
C ARG A 82 5.83 -48.02 0.46
N LEU A 83 4.62 -47.84 -0.08
CA LEU A 83 3.40 -48.58 0.26
C LEU A 83 3.16 -49.66 -0.80
#